data_AF-A0A7S1CXR4-F1
#
_entry.id   AF-A0A7S1CXR4-F1
#
_cell.length_a   1.000
_cell.length_b   1.000
_cell.length_c   1.000
_cell.angle_alpha   90.00
_cell.angle_beta   90.00
_cell.angle_gamma   90.00
#
_symmetry.space_group_name_H-M   'P 1'
#
loop_
_entity.id
_entity.type
_entity.pdbx_description
1 polymer ?
#
loop_
_entity_poly.entity_id
_entity_poly.type
_entity_poly.pdbx_seq_one_letter_code
_entity_poly.pdbx_strand_id
1 'polypeptide(L)'
;ENNYRPKRITLFAADFLTSCVAGPIVEEYVKLKVLNWSVNLPRNFRWYSRVNSKKKKKRAAEAVPRGAGEPDVTNINSYVTHMLLASIGIKLADNVRRILMYTKADQTNKSFYALLRGIFPIHELCGTMTALGLAKRDVLGVNVPTWQLLLPAVVIHGMANFRGMKPIFKWNSATPWSEMQLSPLSMDDDSTLPQLANKGFAKLMWLIILSRVLGYCIKNYYLISRQAVKRATRYVGKQAAFSAELVATDVLKKTKDTKKDKKKK
;
A
#
# COMPACT_ATOMS: atom_id res chain seq x y z
N GLU A 1 -16.28 13.71 45.96
CA GLU A 1 -15.88 13.57 44.54
C GLU A 1 -14.36 13.67 44.43
N ASN A 2 -13.69 12.61 43.96
CA ASN A 2 -12.23 12.63 43.81
C ASN A 2 -11.85 13.35 42.51
N ASN A 3 -11.30 14.56 42.65
CA ASN A 3 -10.78 15.39 41.56
C ASN A 3 -9.47 14.78 40.99
N TYR A 4 -9.55 13.65 40.30
CA TYR A 4 -8.40 13.08 39.60
C TYR A 4 -8.11 13.88 38.32
N ARG A 5 -7.00 14.62 38.31
CA ARG A 5 -6.46 15.25 37.09
C ARG A 5 -5.35 14.35 36.52
N PRO A 6 -5.54 13.72 35.35
CA PRO A 6 -4.52 12.88 34.75
C PRO A 6 -3.23 13.66 34.48
N LYS A 7 -2.08 13.03 34.75
CA LYS A 7 -0.77 13.63 34.48
C LYS A 7 -0.60 13.87 32.97
N ARG A 8 0.05 14.99 32.60
CA ARG A 8 0.29 15.38 31.19
C ARG A 8 0.97 14.28 30.37
N ILE A 9 1.87 13.51 30.99
CA ILE A 9 2.58 12.39 30.35
C ILE A 9 1.60 11.27 29.96
N THR A 10 0.64 10.95 30.83
CA THR A 10 -0.37 9.92 30.56
C THR A 10 -1.27 10.31 29.40
N LEU A 11 -1.67 11.58 29.34
CA LEU A 11 -2.44 12.12 28.21
C LEU A 11 -1.63 12.08 26.91
N PHE A 12 -0.38 12.57 26.93
CA PHE A 12 0.51 12.49 25.78
C PHE A 12 0.71 11.05 25.27
N ALA A 13 0.93 10.10 26.18
CA ALA A 13 1.11 8.70 25.83
C ALA A 13 -0.17 8.11 25.18
N ALA A 14 -1.34 8.41 25.73
CA ALA A 14 -2.61 8.00 25.15
C ALA A 14 -2.81 8.57 23.74
N ASP A 15 -2.47 9.85 23.53
CA ASP A 15 -2.63 10.54 22.24
C ASP A 15 -1.67 10.00 21.20
N PHE A 16 -0.43 9.76 21.60
CA PHE A 16 0.57 9.15 20.75
C PHE A 16 0.15 7.75 20.32
N LEU A 17 -0.25 6.89 21.27
CA LEU A 17 -0.67 5.52 20.98
C LEU A 17 -1.92 5.50 20.09
N THR A 18 -2.88 6.37 20.32
CA THR A 18 -4.12 6.43 19.52
C THR A 18 -3.86 6.98 18.12
N SER A 19 -3.18 8.12 18.00
CA SER A 19 -3.05 8.85 16.74
C SER A 19 -1.90 8.37 15.86
N CYS A 20 -0.79 7.93 16.47
CA CYS A 20 0.44 7.57 15.73
C CYS A 20 0.62 6.06 15.57
N VAL A 21 -0.09 5.24 16.36
CA VAL A 21 0.04 3.78 16.30
C VAL A 21 -1.29 3.14 15.89
N ALA A 22 -2.33 3.25 16.72
CA ALA A 22 -3.60 2.58 16.49
C ALA A 22 -4.32 3.08 15.22
N GLY A 23 -4.42 4.40 15.04
CA GLY A 23 -5.04 5.02 13.87
C GLY A 23 -4.44 4.52 12.55
N PRO A 24 -3.13 4.67 12.31
CA PRO A 24 -2.46 4.15 11.13
C PRO A 24 -2.68 2.64 10.89
N ILE A 25 -2.64 1.82 11.94
CA ILE A 25 -2.92 0.37 11.83
C ILE A 25 -4.33 0.13 11.30
N VAL A 26 -5.32 0.78 11.90
CA VAL A 26 -6.72 0.64 11.54
C VAL A 26 -6.97 1.16 10.12
N GLU A 27 -6.46 2.34 9.78
CA GLU A 27 -6.66 2.95 8.47
C GLU A 27 -6.07 2.11 7.33
N GLU A 28 -4.82 1.65 7.46
CA GLU A 28 -4.21 0.81 6.43
C GLU A 28 -4.90 -0.56 6.32
N TYR A 29 -5.36 -1.11 7.44
CA TYR A 29 -6.15 -2.35 7.43
C TYR A 29 -7.52 -2.16 6.75
N VAL A 30 -8.21 -1.05 7.02
CA VAL A 30 -9.49 -0.71 6.40
C VAL A 30 -9.34 -0.52 4.90
N LYS A 31 -8.30 0.19 4.42
CA LYS A 31 -8.00 0.31 2.97
C LYS A 31 -7.89 -1.07 2.31
N LEU A 32 -7.14 -1.97 2.94
CA LEU A 32 -6.99 -3.34 2.45
C LEU A 32 -8.32 -4.11 2.45
N LYS A 33 -9.19 -3.91 3.45
CA LYS A 33 -10.51 -4.53 3.49
C LYS A 33 -11.45 -4.00 2.41
N VAL A 34 -11.50 -2.69 2.24
CA VAL A 34 -12.27 -2.03 1.18
C VAL A 34 -11.84 -2.53 -0.19
N LEU A 35 -10.54 -2.69 -0.43
CA LEU A 35 -10.01 -3.27 -1.66
C LEU A 35 -10.50 -4.71 -1.89
N ASN A 36 -10.39 -5.57 -0.86
CA ASN A 36 -10.81 -6.98 -0.97
C ASN A 36 -12.32 -7.15 -1.09
N TRP A 37 -13.12 -6.19 -0.61
CA TRP A 37 -14.57 -6.20 -0.73
C TRP A 37 -15.06 -5.63 -2.06
N SER A 38 -14.40 -4.61 -2.58
CA SER A 38 -14.85 -3.90 -3.78
C SER A 38 -14.47 -4.62 -5.08
N VAL A 39 -13.32 -5.30 -5.13
CA VAL A 39 -12.79 -5.84 -6.39
C VAL A 39 -12.13 -7.21 -6.20
N ASN A 40 -12.43 -8.12 -7.13
CA ASN A 40 -11.68 -9.36 -7.30
C ASN A 40 -10.39 -9.08 -8.09
N LEU A 41 -9.27 -8.97 -7.36
CA LEU A 41 -7.98 -8.69 -7.99
C LEU A 41 -7.47 -9.87 -8.82
N PRO A 42 -6.87 -9.59 -10.00
CA PRO A 42 -6.31 -10.62 -10.86
C PRO A 42 -5.07 -11.24 -10.19
N ARG A 43 -5.05 -12.56 -10.01
CA ARG A 43 -4.02 -13.27 -9.23
C ARG A 43 -3.56 -14.55 -9.91
N ASN A 44 -2.30 -14.92 -9.70
CA ASN A 44 -1.74 -16.21 -10.14
C ASN A 44 -1.76 -17.22 -8.99
N PHE A 45 -1.73 -16.76 -7.74
CA PHE A 45 -1.67 -17.62 -6.56
C PHE A 45 -2.81 -17.32 -5.58
N ARG A 46 -3.41 -18.38 -5.05
CA ARG A 46 -4.34 -18.32 -3.92
C ARG A 46 -3.66 -18.88 -2.67
N TRP A 47 -3.79 -18.16 -1.57
CA TRP A 47 -3.20 -18.56 -0.29
C TRP A 47 -4.29 -19.11 0.64
N TYR A 48 -4.09 -20.34 1.11
CA TYR A 48 -4.93 -20.94 2.15
C TYR A 48 -4.09 -21.38 3.35
N SER A 49 -4.75 -21.48 4.50
CA SER A 49 -4.17 -22.11 5.67
C SER A 49 -4.42 -23.61 5.59
N ARG A 50 -3.37 -24.42 5.48
CA ARG A 50 -3.45 -25.86 5.69
C ARG A 50 -3.03 -26.18 7.12
N VAL A 51 -3.86 -26.92 7.84
CA VAL A 51 -3.46 -27.55 9.09
C VAL A 51 -2.67 -28.79 8.72
N ASN A 52 -1.39 -28.82 9.08
CA ASN A 52 -0.57 -30.00 8.83
C ASN A 52 -0.86 -31.08 9.90
N SER A 53 -0.50 -32.34 9.65
CA SER A 53 -0.71 -33.47 10.58
C SER A 53 -0.19 -33.21 12.00
N LYS A 54 0.85 -32.36 12.12
CA LYS A 54 1.41 -31.88 13.40
C LYS A 54 0.65 -30.70 14.04
N LYS A 55 -0.61 -30.45 13.68
CA LYS A 55 -1.47 -29.31 14.11
C LYS A 55 -0.89 -27.91 13.88
N LYS A 56 0.24 -27.77 13.17
CA LYS A 56 0.82 -26.46 12.81
C LYS A 56 0.13 -25.91 11.55
N LYS A 57 -0.42 -24.70 11.66
CA LYS A 57 -1.00 -23.96 10.51
C LYS A 57 0.13 -23.48 9.61
N LYS A 58 0.20 -23.98 8.37
CA LYS A 58 1.14 -23.52 7.34
C LYS A 58 0.36 -22.86 6.21
N ARG A 59 0.82 -21.69 5.74
CA ARG A 59 0.28 -21.08 4.52
C ARG A 59 0.91 -21.75 3.31
N ALA A 60 0.09 -22.24 2.40
CA ALA A 60 0.54 -22.78 1.13
C ALA A 60 -0.05 -21.92 0.00
N ALA A 61 0.75 -21.70 -1.04
CA ALA A 61 0.31 -21.09 -2.28
C ALA A 61 -0.10 -22.19 -3.25
N GLU A 62 -1.25 -22.01 -3.88
CA GLU A 62 -1.72 -22.84 -4.98
C GLU A 62 -1.91 -21.96 -6.20
N ALA A 63 -1.47 -22.45 -7.35
CA ALA A 63 -1.68 -21.78 -8.62
C ALA A 63 -3.18 -21.73 -8.92
N VAL A 64 -3.68 -20.57 -9.32
CA VAL A 64 -5.08 -20.43 -9.73
C VAL A 64 -5.24 -21.14 -11.08
N PRO A 65 -6.15 -22.13 -11.20
CA PRO A 65 -6.38 -22.79 -12.48
C PRO A 65 -6.90 -21.76 -13.49
N ARG A 66 -6.30 -21.76 -14.68
CA ARG A 66 -6.67 -20.91 -15.81
C ARG A 66 -7.07 -21.77 -16.99
N GLY A 67 -7.94 -21.24 -17.84
CA GLY A 67 -8.35 -21.91 -19.08
C GLY A 67 -7.14 -22.17 -19.98
N ALA A 68 -7.23 -23.18 -20.85
CA ALA A 68 -6.20 -23.44 -21.85
C ALA A 68 -5.99 -22.18 -22.74
N GLY A 69 -4.77 -21.65 -22.75
CA GLY A 69 -4.42 -20.44 -23.52
C GLY A 69 -4.60 -19.11 -22.78
N GLU A 70 -5.16 -19.09 -21.57
CA GLU A 70 -5.23 -17.86 -20.77
C GLU A 70 -3.84 -17.50 -20.22
N PRO A 71 -3.30 -16.30 -20.53
CA PRO A 71 -1.98 -15.92 -20.06
C PRO A 71 -1.98 -15.69 -18.54
N ASP A 72 -0.85 -15.92 -17.88
CA ASP A 72 -0.64 -15.52 -16.49
C ASP A 72 -0.85 -14.02 -16.30
N VAL A 73 -1.32 -13.60 -15.13
CA VAL A 73 -1.42 -12.17 -14.81
C VAL A 73 -0.03 -11.60 -14.65
N THR A 74 0.27 -10.62 -15.50
CA THR A 74 1.52 -9.85 -15.48
C THR A 74 1.27 -8.39 -15.11
N ASN A 75 0.06 -7.88 -15.35
CA ASN A 75 -0.32 -6.51 -15.08
C ASN A 75 -0.72 -6.34 -13.61
N ILE A 76 0.03 -5.50 -12.88
CA ILE A 76 -0.23 -5.17 -11.47
C ILE A 76 -0.98 -3.84 -11.29
N ASN A 77 -1.36 -3.16 -12.37
CA ASN A 77 -2.01 -1.84 -12.32
C ASN A 77 -3.29 -1.86 -11.50
N SER A 78 -4.11 -2.91 -11.64
CA SER A 78 -5.35 -3.04 -10.86
C SER A 78 -5.11 -2.98 -9.35
N TYR A 79 -4.01 -3.56 -8.86
CA TYR A 79 -3.66 -3.49 -7.43
C TYR A 79 -3.39 -2.05 -7.00
N VAL A 80 -2.59 -1.33 -7.78
CA VAL A 80 -2.19 0.05 -7.47
C VAL A 80 -3.39 0.98 -7.62
N THR A 81 -4.11 0.94 -8.73
CA THR A 81 -5.25 1.82 -9.02
C THR A 81 -6.36 1.67 -7.97
N HIS A 82 -6.79 0.45 -7.67
CA HIS A 82 -7.87 0.27 -6.70
C HIS A 82 -7.43 0.62 -5.27
N MET A 83 -6.17 0.37 -4.91
CA MET A 83 -5.66 0.78 -3.61
C MET A 83 -5.48 2.30 -3.51
N LEU A 84 -5.10 2.97 -4.59
CA LEU A 84 -5.07 4.43 -4.67
C LEU A 84 -6.48 5.01 -4.50
N LEU A 85 -7.49 4.46 -5.16
CA LEU A 85 -8.88 4.87 -4.97
C LEU A 85 -9.33 4.70 -3.51
N ALA A 86 -9.04 3.56 -2.88
CA ALA A 86 -9.33 3.35 -1.46
C ALA A 86 -8.59 4.37 -0.57
N SER A 87 -7.34 4.69 -0.92
CA SER A 87 -6.51 5.65 -0.19
C SER A 87 -7.03 7.07 -0.31
N ILE A 88 -7.46 7.49 -1.50
CA ILE A 88 -8.08 8.79 -1.76
C ILE A 88 -9.40 8.91 -1.00
N GLY A 89 -10.22 7.85 -0.98
CA GLY A 89 -11.47 7.84 -0.21
C GLY A 89 -11.25 8.05 1.29
N ILE A 90 -10.30 7.32 1.89
CA ILE A 90 -9.93 7.49 3.31
C ILE A 90 -9.33 8.88 3.57
N LYS A 91 -8.48 9.39 2.67
CA LYS A 91 -7.90 10.73 2.76
C LYS A 91 -8.98 11.82 2.72
N LEU A 92 -9.97 11.67 1.84
CA LEU A 92 -11.11 12.59 1.76
C LEU A 92 -11.89 12.59 3.08
N ALA A 93 -12.16 11.41 3.66
CA ALA A 93 -12.84 11.29 4.95
C ALA A 93 -12.04 11.94 6.10
N ASP A 94 -10.72 11.73 6.18
CA ASP A 94 -9.87 12.40 7.19
C ASP A 94 -9.86 13.92 6.99
N ASN A 95 -9.72 14.39 5.76
CA ASN A 95 -9.75 15.82 5.45
C ASN A 95 -11.08 16.45 5.84
N VAL A 96 -12.22 15.86 5.46
CA VAL A 96 -13.56 16.33 5.82
C VAL A 96 -13.71 16.39 7.33
N ARG A 97 -13.37 15.31 8.05
CA ARG A 97 -13.42 15.26 9.52
C ARG A 97 -12.61 16.40 10.13
N ARG A 98 -11.39 16.64 9.66
CA ARG A 98 -10.51 17.70 10.19
C ARG A 98 -11.02 19.09 9.90
N ILE A 99 -11.56 19.33 8.71
CA ILE A 99 -12.19 20.62 8.38
C ILE A 99 -13.35 20.87 9.34
N LEU A 100 -14.23 19.88 9.52
CA LEU A 100 -15.39 20.00 10.41
C LEU A 100 -15.00 20.17 11.89
N MET A 101 -13.89 19.58 12.32
CA MET A 101 -13.43 19.68 13.72
C MET A 101 -12.60 20.94 14.01
N TYR A 102 -11.77 21.39 13.08
CA TYR A 102 -10.77 22.44 13.34
C TYR A 102 -11.14 23.80 12.77
N THR A 103 -12.17 23.90 11.92
CA THR A 103 -12.58 25.17 11.34
C THR A 103 -13.90 25.68 11.89
N LYS A 104 -13.98 26.98 12.20
CA LYS A 104 -15.19 27.66 12.70
C LYS A 104 -15.98 28.30 11.57
N ALA A 105 -17.31 28.39 11.68
CA ALA A 105 -18.22 28.89 10.62
C ALA A 105 -17.72 30.15 9.90
N ASP A 106 -17.17 31.10 10.65
CA ASP A 106 -16.67 32.43 10.25
C ASP A 106 -15.33 32.46 9.48
N GLN A 107 -14.58 31.35 9.43
CA GLN A 107 -13.29 31.33 8.75
C GLN A 107 -13.46 31.29 7.22
N THR A 108 -12.96 32.31 6.53
CA THR A 108 -13.08 32.48 5.06
C THR A 108 -12.21 31.52 4.24
N ASN A 109 -11.06 31.10 4.78
CA ASN A 109 -10.03 30.35 4.03
C ASN A 109 -10.07 28.82 4.20
N LYS A 110 -11.18 28.25 4.70
CA LYS A 110 -11.28 26.81 5.01
C LYS A 110 -11.00 25.91 3.83
N SER A 111 -11.63 26.20 2.70
CA SER A 111 -11.54 25.40 1.48
C SER A 111 -10.12 25.39 0.93
N PHE A 112 -9.40 26.51 1.08
CA PHE A 112 -7.99 26.61 0.68
C PHE A 112 -7.09 25.71 1.54
N TYR A 113 -7.22 25.80 2.88
CA TYR A 113 -6.42 24.96 3.77
C TYR A 113 -6.76 23.47 3.64
N ALA A 114 -8.04 23.15 3.40
CA ALA A 114 -8.50 21.81 3.04
C ALA A 114 -7.79 21.26 1.80
N LEU A 115 -7.74 22.06 0.73
CA LEU A 115 -7.11 21.71 -0.53
C LEU A 115 -5.60 21.51 -0.34
N LEU A 116 -4.90 22.45 0.30
CA LEU A 116 -3.46 22.35 0.52
C LEU A 116 -3.05 21.11 1.32
N ARG A 117 -3.85 20.73 2.34
CA ARG A 117 -3.62 19.49 3.08
C ARG A 117 -3.80 18.26 2.17
N GLY A 118 -4.77 18.32 1.27
CA GLY A 118 -5.03 17.33 0.24
C GLY A 118 -3.86 17.08 -0.72
N ILE A 119 -2.87 17.97 -0.80
CA ILE A 119 -1.72 17.81 -1.71
C ILE A 119 -0.73 16.77 -1.18
N PHE A 120 -0.59 16.58 0.13
CA PHE A 120 0.41 15.68 0.69
C PHE A 120 0.06 14.20 0.40
N PRO A 121 0.90 13.45 -0.33
CA PRO A 121 0.53 12.14 -0.88
C PRO A 121 0.73 10.98 0.12
N ILE A 122 0.52 11.19 1.42
CA ILE A 122 0.84 10.18 2.44
C ILE A 122 -0.06 8.94 2.28
N HIS A 123 -1.37 9.14 2.14
CA HIS A 123 -2.31 8.03 2.00
C HIS A 123 -2.04 7.24 0.72
N GLU A 124 -1.74 7.93 -0.37
CA GLU A 124 -1.44 7.38 -1.69
C GLU A 124 -0.15 6.57 -1.68
N LEU A 125 0.92 7.09 -1.05
CA LEU A 125 2.19 6.38 -0.90
C LEU A 125 2.03 5.14 -0.01
N CYS A 126 1.30 5.25 1.11
CA CYS A 126 1.02 4.13 2.02
C CYS A 126 0.17 3.04 1.35
N GLY A 127 -0.87 3.44 0.63
CA GLY A 127 -1.68 2.55 -0.19
C GLY A 127 -0.84 1.85 -1.25
N THR A 128 0.01 2.59 -1.97
CA THR A 128 0.87 2.02 -3.01
C THR A 128 1.84 0.99 -2.44
N MET A 129 2.49 1.24 -1.29
CA MET A 129 3.35 0.24 -0.64
C MET A 129 2.59 -1.05 -0.32
N THR A 130 1.39 -0.91 0.24
CA THR A 130 0.51 -2.04 0.56
C THR A 130 0.09 -2.81 -0.71
N ALA A 131 -0.26 -2.09 -1.79
CA ALA A 131 -0.64 -2.66 -3.08
C ALA A 131 0.51 -3.45 -3.72
N LEU A 132 1.73 -2.92 -3.65
CA LEU A 132 2.93 -3.60 -4.19
C LEU A 132 3.27 -4.86 -3.40
N GLY A 133 3.15 -4.82 -2.07
CA GLY A 133 3.24 -6.03 -1.24
C GLY A 133 2.19 -7.07 -1.63
N LEU A 134 0.97 -6.61 -1.96
CA LEU A 134 -0.15 -7.47 -2.32
C LEU A 134 0.07 -8.12 -3.68
N ALA A 135 0.49 -7.33 -4.67
CA ALA A 135 0.87 -7.80 -5.99
C ALA A 135 2.03 -8.81 -5.91
N LYS A 136 3.06 -8.55 -5.10
CA LYS A 136 4.17 -9.50 -4.88
C LYS A 136 3.67 -10.83 -4.31
N ARG A 137 2.67 -10.80 -3.42
CA ARG A 137 2.09 -12.00 -2.82
C ARG A 137 1.21 -12.79 -3.79
N ASP A 138 0.38 -12.09 -4.55
CA ASP A 138 -0.70 -12.71 -5.33
C ASP A 138 -0.29 -12.99 -6.80
N VAL A 139 0.64 -12.22 -7.36
CA VAL A 139 1.18 -12.39 -8.72
C VAL A 139 2.47 -13.20 -8.72
N LEU A 140 3.38 -12.95 -7.78
CA LEU A 140 4.67 -13.67 -7.69
C LEU A 140 4.66 -14.82 -6.67
N GLY A 141 3.56 -15.06 -5.95
CA GLY A 141 3.48 -16.19 -5.01
C GLY A 141 4.48 -16.12 -3.86
N VAL A 142 4.95 -14.92 -3.50
CA VAL A 142 5.84 -14.74 -2.35
C VAL A 142 5.00 -14.77 -1.07
N ASN A 143 5.37 -15.60 -0.08
CA ASN A 143 4.64 -15.67 1.18
C ASN A 143 4.86 -14.40 2.02
N VAL A 144 4.00 -13.41 1.84
CA VAL A 144 3.97 -12.19 2.65
C VAL A 144 2.75 -12.25 3.57
N PRO A 145 2.92 -12.36 4.90
CA PRO A 145 1.82 -12.24 5.85
C PRO A 145 1.28 -10.80 5.89
N THR A 146 0.01 -10.64 6.23
CA THR A 146 -0.68 -9.33 6.22
C THR A 146 0.02 -8.28 7.08
N TRP A 147 0.62 -8.66 8.20
CA TRP A 147 1.34 -7.69 9.04
C TRP A 147 2.60 -7.16 8.33
N GLN A 148 3.35 -7.98 7.58
CA GLN A 148 4.51 -7.51 6.80
C GLN A 148 4.11 -6.63 5.62
N LEU A 149 2.90 -6.86 5.09
CA LEU A 149 2.32 -6.06 4.02
C LEU A 149 1.97 -4.65 4.51
N LEU A 150 1.37 -4.54 5.71
CA LEU A 150 0.90 -3.27 6.27
C LEU A 150 1.99 -2.49 7.00
N LEU A 151 2.95 -3.18 7.64
CA LEU A 151 3.91 -2.57 8.55
C LEU A 151 4.66 -1.36 7.95
N PRO A 152 5.21 -1.39 6.71
CA PRO A 152 5.90 -0.22 6.15
C PRO A 152 4.98 0.99 5.99
N ALA A 153 3.74 0.77 5.55
CA ALA A 153 2.73 1.81 5.40
C ALA A 153 2.32 2.39 6.76
N VAL A 154 2.06 1.53 7.75
CA VAL A 154 1.73 1.93 9.12
C VAL A 154 2.84 2.77 9.75
N VAL A 155 4.11 2.41 9.56
CA VAL A 155 5.25 3.17 10.11
C VAL A 155 5.34 4.56 9.48
N ILE A 156 5.29 4.67 8.15
CA ILE A 156 5.37 5.97 7.46
C ILE A 156 4.18 6.86 7.82
N HIS A 157 2.98 6.27 7.88
CA HIS A 157 1.77 6.97 8.27
C HIS A 157 1.83 7.43 9.73
N GLY A 158 2.28 6.56 10.65
CA GLY A 158 2.50 6.90 12.05
C GLY A 158 3.51 8.02 12.25
N MET A 159 4.62 8.02 11.50
CA MET A 159 5.59 9.13 11.48
C MET A 159 4.97 10.43 10.97
N ALA A 160 4.12 10.35 9.94
CA ALA A 160 3.41 11.51 9.42
C ALA A 160 2.44 12.11 10.46
N ASN A 161 1.70 11.25 11.15
CA ASN A 161 0.80 11.65 12.22
C ASN A 161 1.56 12.21 13.42
N PHE A 162 2.70 11.61 13.80
CA PHE A 162 3.55 12.10 14.87
C PHE A 162 4.10 13.49 14.57
N ARG A 163 4.57 13.72 13.34
CA ARG A 163 4.99 15.05 12.87
C ARG A 163 3.85 16.07 12.95
N GLY A 164 2.62 15.63 12.69
CA GLY A 164 1.38 16.42 12.81
C GLY A 164 0.84 16.56 14.24
N MET A 165 1.41 15.84 15.20
CA MET A 165 0.86 15.75 16.55
C MET A 165 1.18 17.03 17.33
N LYS A 166 0.14 17.79 17.68
CA LYS A 166 0.21 18.81 18.73
C LYS A 166 -0.48 18.25 19.99
N PRO A 167 -0.05 18.68 21.20
CA PRO A 167 -0.70 18.25 22.43
C PRO A 167 -2.20 18.65 22.45
N ILE A 168 -3.06 17.74 22.91
CA ILE A 168 -4.54 17.81 22.86
C ILE A 168 -5.17 19.05 23.55
N PHE A 169 -4.41 19.89 24.22
CA PHE A 169 -4.99 21.04 24.93
C PHE A 169 -5.35 22.24 24.06
N LYS A 170 -5.30 22.14 22.71
CA LYS A 170 -5.64 23.22 21.78
C LYS A 170 -6.78 22.90 20.81
N TRP A 171 -7.74 22.05 21.18
CA TRP A 171 -8.90 21.65 20.35
C TRP A 171 -9.93 22.76 20.01
N ASN A 172 -9.51 24.03 20.07
CA ASN A 172 -10.30 25.20 19.66
C ASN A 172 -9.32 26.34 19.31
N SER A 173 -8.27 26.04 18.55
CA SER A 173 -7.22 27.02 18.27
C SER A 173 -7.75 28.16 17.41
N ALA A 174 -7.42 29.39 17.80
CA ALA A 174 -7.59 30.57 16.96
C ALA A 174 -6.79 30.49 15.63
N THR A 175 -5.90 29.50 15.50
CA THR A 175 -4.99 29.33 14.35
C THR A 175 -5.10 27.93 13.73
N PRO A 176 -6.23 27.61 13.05
CA PRO A 176 -6.48 26.29 12.45
C PRO A 176 -5.44 25.89 11.39
N TRP A 177 -4.87 26.86 10.66
CA TRP A 177 -3.78 26.59 9.70
C TRP A 177 -2.54 26.00 10.37
N SER A 178 -2.24 26.44 11.59
CA SER A 178 -1.13 25.88 12.38
C SER A 178 -1.42 24.43 12.80
N GLU A 179 -2.69 24.04 12.92
CA GLU A 179 -3.15 22.67 13.18
C GLU A 179 -3.13 21.81 11.90
N MET A 180 -3.30 22.47 10.75
CA MET A 180 -3.19 21.85 9.42
C MET A 180 -1.74 21.81 8.90
N GLN A 181 -0.76 22.28 9.68
CA GLN A 181 0.66 22.41 9.32
C GLN A 181 0.94 23.36 8.14
N LEU A 182 0.04 24.30 7.91
CA LEU A 182 0.13 25.30 6.85
C LEU A 182 0.59 26.63 7.46
N SER A 183 1.40 27.36 6.71
CA SER A 183 1.74 28.74 7.08
C SER A 183 0.51 29.62 6.87
N PRO A 184 0.22 30.58 7.78
CA PRO A 184 -0.83 31.56 7.52
C PRO A 184 -0.52 32.32 6.24
N LEU A 185 -1.54 32.55 5.40
CA LEU A 185 -1.37 33.29 4.14
C LEU A 185 -1.15 34.79 4.38
N SER A 186 -1.69 35.33 5.47
CA SER A 186 -1.85 36.77 5.69
C SER A 186 -1.61 37.22 7.14
N MET A 187 -1.00 36.38 7.98
CA MET A 187 -0.62 36.79 9.34
C MET A 187 0.89 36.78 9.46
N ASP A 188 1.43 37.83 10.06
CA ASP A 188 2.84 37.92 10.39
C ASP A 188 3.23 36.77 11.32
N ASP A 189 4.28 36.03 10.93
CA ASP A 189 4.82 34.93 11.73
C ASP A 189 5.91 35.53 12.64
N ASP A 190 5.62 35.70 13.93
CA ASP A 190 6.56 36.18 14.96
C ASP A 190 7.75 35.22 15.22
N SER A 191 7.96 34.24 14.34
CA SER A 191 9.03 33.25 14.45
C SER A 191 10.40 33.89 14.26
N THR A 192 11.30 33.63 15.21
CA THR A 192 12.70 34.03 15.05
C THR A 192 13.37 33.26 13.90
N LEU A 193 14.41 33.82 13.29
CA LEU A 193 15.15 33.18 12.19
C LEU A 193 15.62 31.75 12.52
N PRO A 194 16.13 31.44 13.74
CA PRO A 194 16.45 30.06 14.13
C PRO A 194 15.22 29.13 14.16
N GLN A 195 14.06 29.62 14.60
CA GLN A 195 12.82 28.84 14.59
C GLN A 195 12.35 28.56 13.16
N LEU A 196 12.46 29.55 12.27
CA LEU A 196 12.14 29.39 10.86
C LEU A 196 13.09 28.38 10.19
N ALA A 197 14.40 28.45 10.47
CA ALA A 197 15.40 27.51 9.97
C ALA A 197 15.11 26.08 10.43
N ASN A 198 14.79 25.88 11.71
CA ASN A 198 14.45 24.55 12.23
C ASN A 198 13.15 23.99 11.64
N LYS A 199 12.10 24.82 11.50
CA LYS A 199 10.86 24.45 10.81
C LYS A 199 11.12 24.08 9.35
N GLY A 200 11.96 24.86 8.66
CA GLY A 200 12.37 24.64 7.27
C GLY A 200 13.13 23.33 7.10
N PHE A 201 14.14 23.09 7.93
CA PHE A 201 14.92 21.85 7.93
C PHE A 201 14.02 20.63 8.17
N ALA A 202 13.13 20.67 9.15
CA ALA A 202 12.19 19.58 9.39
C ALA A 202 11.28 19.33 8.18
N LYS A 203 10.79 20.37 7.49
CA LYS A 203 9.99 20.25 6.25
C LYS A 203 10.81 19.63 5.12
N LEU A 204 12.06 20.06 4.92
CA LEU A 204 12.97 19.51 3.92
C LEU A 204 13.27 18.03 4.16
N MET A 205 13.62 17.67 5.40
CA MET A 205 13.87 16.27 5.78
C MET A 205 12.65 15.38 5.51
N TRP A 206 11.45 15.89 5.79
CA TRP A 206 10.22 15.16 5.50
C TRP A 206 10.00 14.97 3.99
N LEU A 207 10.26 16.01 3.20
CA LEU A 207 10.20 15.92 1.73
C LEU A 207 11.19 14.89 1.19
N ILE A 208 12.41 14.82 1.73
CA ILE A 208 13.41 13.80 1.37
C ILE A 208 12.89 12.39 1.68
N ILE A 209 12.27 12.18 2.85
CA ILE A 209 11.68 10.88 3.22
C ILE A 209 10.56 10.50 2.23
N LEU A 210 9.64 11.41 1.92
CA LEU A 210 8.55 11.15 0.97
C LEU A 210 9.08 10.84 -0.43
N SER A 211 10.09 11.57 -0.91
CA SER A 211 10.75 11.31 -2.18
C SER A 211 11.43 9.93 -2.21
N ARG A 212 12.05 9.50 -1.11
CA ARG A 212 12.62 8.13 -0.99
C ARG A 212 11.54 7.06 -1.01
N VAL A 213 10.42 7.27 -0.32
CA VAL A 213 9.28 6.33 -0.33
C VAL A 213 8.67 6.26 -1.73
N LEU A 214 8.50 7.39 -2.42
CA LEU A 214 8.04 7.42 -3.81
C LEU A 214 9.00 6.65 -4.74
N GLY A 215 10.30 6.90 -4.64
CA GLY A 215 11.32 6.17 -5.39
C GLY A 215 11.30 4.66 -5.11
N TYR A 216 11.08 4.27 -3.85
CA TYR A 216 10.88 2.88 -3.47
C TYR A 216 9.63 2.27 -4.14
N CYS A 217 8.50 2.98 -4.13
CA CYS A 217 7.27 2.52 -4.78
C CYS A 217 7.46 2.32 -6.29
N ILE A 218 8.03 3.31 -6.98
CA ILE A 218 8.31 3.26 -8.43
C ILE A 218 9.24 2.09 -8.74
N LYS A 219 10.37 1.97 -8.03
CA LYS A 219 11.33 0.87 -8.22
C LYS A 219 10.68 -0.50 -8.03
N ASN A 220 9.91 -0.69 -6.96
CA ASN A 220 9.26 -1.98 -6.69
C ASN A 220 8.16 -2.30 -7.70
N TYR A 221 7.39 -1.30 -8.14
CA TYR A 221 6.42 -1.46 -9.22
C TYR A 221 7.10 -2.04 -10.48
N TYR A 222 8.18 -1.41 -10.96
CA TYR A 222 8.90 -1.90 -12.15
C TYR A 222 9.52 -3.28 -11.94
N LEU A 223 10.11 -3.55 -10.76
CA LEU A 223 10.72 -4.84 -10.47
C LEU A 223 9.68 -5.97 -10.43
N ILE A 224 8.52 -5.75 -9.80
CA ILE A 224 7.45 -6.74 -9.72
C ILE A 224 6.88 -7.00 -11.11
N SER A 225 6.55 -5.96 -11.87
CA SER A 225 6.05 -6.09 -13.25
C SER A 225 7.03 -6.86 -14.13
N ARG A 226 8.32 -6.53 -14.07
CA ARG A 226 9.37 -7.24 -14.82
C ARG A 226 9.50 -8.71 -14.41
N GLN A 227 9.41 -9.01 -13.11
CA GLN A 227 9.47 -10.38 -12.61
C GLN A 227 8.23 -11.19 -13.02
N ALA A 228 7.05 -10.56 -13.03
CA ALA A 228 5.82 -11.21 -13.47
C ALA A 228 5.90 -11.60 -14.95
N VAL A 229 6.32 -10.67 -15.81
CA VAL A 229 6.53 -10.93 -17.25
C VAL A 229 7.57 -12.04 -17.46
N LYS A 230 8.72 -11.98 -16.79
CA LYS A 230 9.76 -13.02 -16.92
C LYS A 230 9.28 -14.42 -16.52
N ARG A 231 8.40 -14.52 -15.52
CA ARG A 231 7.84 -15.81 -15.12
C ARG A 231 6.84 -16.31 -16.15
N ALA A 232 5.90 -15.47 -16.55
CA ALA A 232 4.93 -15.80 -17.59
C ALA A 232 5.64 -16.31 -18.86
N THR A 233 6.65 -15.60 -19.36
CA THR A 233 7.38 -16.02 -20.57
C THR A 233 8.22 -17.28 -20.38
N ARG A 234 8.86 -17.48 -19.22
CA ARG A 234 9.66 -18.69 -18.95
C ARG A 234 8.77 -19.93 -18.78
N TYR A 235 7.60 -19.80 -18.18
CA TYR A 235 6.65 -20.92 -18.05
C TYR A 235 6.03 -21.26 -19.40
N VAL A 236 5.62 -20.26 -20.19
CA VAL A 236 5.16 -20.45 -21.58
C VAL A 236 6.25 -21.11 -22.41
N GLY A 237 7.50 -20.69 -22.31
CA GLY A 237 8.62 -21.31 -23.02
C GLY A 237 8.83 -22.78 -22.65
N LYS A 238 8.70 -23.14 -21.36
CA LYS A 238 8.79 -24.54 -20.91
C LYS A 238 7.61 -25.38 -21.38
N GLN A 239 6.39 -24.85 -21.33
CA GLN A 239 5.20 -25.54 -21.84
C GLN A 239 5.26 -25.73 -23.36
N ALA A 240 5.66 -24.68 -24.09
CA ALA A 240 5.84 -24.73 -25.54
C ALA A 240 6.93 -25.74 -25.94
N ALA A 241 8.04 -25.76 -25.21
CA ALA A 241 9.10 -26.76 -25.39
C ALA A 241 8.60 -28.18 -25.13
N PHE A 242 7.84 -28.39 -24.04
CA PHE A 242 7.26 -29.69 -23.72
C PHE A 242 6.22 -30.15 -24.74
N SER A 243 5.36 -29.25 -25.21
CA SER A 243 4.40 -29.56 -26.28
C SER A 243 5.09 -29.85 -27.61
N ALA A 244 6.16 -29.12 -27.94
CA ALA A 244 6.94 -29.37 -29.14
C ALA A 244 7.66 -30.71 -29.08
N GLU A 245 8.18 -31.09 -27.90
CA GLU A 245 8.80 -32.40 -27.65
C GLU A 245 7.77 -33.53 -27.83
N LEU A 246 6.57 -33.40 -27.28
CA LEU A 246 5.47 -34.36 -27.48
C LEU A 246 5.13 -34.52 -28.97
N VAL A 247 4.92 -33.41 -29.68
CA VAL A 247 4.63 -33.44 -31.13
C VAL A 247 5.78 -34.07 -31.91
N ALA A 248 7.04 -33.75 -31.59
CA ALA A 248 8.20 -34.35 -32.23
C ALA A 248 8.30 -35.86 -31.98
N THR A 249 8.01 -36.31 -30.76
CA THR A 249 8.01 -37.75 -30.45
C THR A 249 6.93 -38.52 -31.22
N ASP A 250 5.75 -37.93 -31.43
CA ASP A 250 4.70 -38.54 -32.24
C ASP A 250 5.04 -38.60 -33.72
N VAL A 251 5.66 -37.55 -34.27
CA VAL A 251 6.17 -37.54 -35.65
C VAL A 251 7.26 -38.62 -35.83
N LEU A 252 8.16 -38.76 -34.86
CA LEU A 252 9.20 -39.80 -34.89
C LEU A 252 8.62 -41.22 -34.84
N LYS A 253 7.59 -41.46 -34.01
CA LYS A 253 6.88 -42.75 -33.98
C LYS A 253 6.24 -43.07 -35.34
N LYS A 254 5.43 -42.14 -35.88
CA LYS A 254 4.79 -42.32 -37.20
C LYS A 254 5.81 -42.62 -38.29
N THR A 255 6.93 -41.90 -38.31
CA THR A 255 8.00 -42.11 -39.29
C THR A 255 8.64 -43.49 -39.18
N LYS A 256 8.84 -44.01 -37.95
CA LYS A 256 9.35 -45.36 -37.73
C LYS A 256 8.37 -46.43 -38.21
N ASP A 257 7.08 -46.23 -37.98
CA ASP A 257 6.04 -47.17 -38.42
C ASP A 257 5.98 -47.21 -39.96
N THR A 258 6.02 -46.04 -40.63
CA THR A 258 6.06 -45.98 -42.11
C THR A 258 7.30 -46.68 -42.69
N LYS A 259 8.47 -46.57 -42.02
CA LYS A 259 9.69 -47.28 -42.45
C LYS A 259 9.61 -48.79 -42.25
N LYS A 260 8.94 -49.27 -41.19
CA LYS A 260 8.70 -50.70 -40.98
C LYS A 260 7.80 -51.29 -42.06
N ASP A 261 6.74 -50.58 -42.43
CA ASP A 261 5.83 -51.03 -43.49
C ASP A 261 6.50 -51.10 -44.85
N LYS A 262 7.41 -50.17 -45.17
CA LYS A 262 8.23 -50.22 -46.39
C LYS A 262 9.25 -51.38 -46.41
N LYS A 263 9.66 -51.91 -45.27
CA LYS A 263 10.57 -53.08 -45.19
C LYS A 263 9.86 -54.42 -45.28
N LYS A 264 8.53 -54.46 -45.16
CA LYS A 264 7.71 -55.67 -45.25
C LYS A 264 7.14 -55.91 -46.65
N LYS A 265 7.28 -54.94 -47.56
CA LYS A 265 7.02 -55.09 -49.00
C LYS A 265 8.34 -55.36 -49.71
#